data_AF-A0A7U6Y4H2-F1
#
_entry.id   AF-A0A7U6Y4H2-F1
#
_cell.length_a   1.000
_cell.length_b   1.000
_cell.length_c   1.000
_cell.angle_alpha   90.00
_cell.angle_beta   90.00
_cell.angle_gamma   90.00
#
_symmetry.space_group_name_H-M   'P 1'
#
loop_
_entity.id
_entity.type
_entity.pdbx_description
1 polymer ?
#
loop_
_entity_poly.entity_id
_entity_poly.type
_entity_poly.pdbx_seq_one_letter_code
_entity_poly.pdbx_strand_id
1 'polypeptide(L)'
;MALHEAGHAVIARHFGKNICDVCLYEVEGLYHGKTTASLPQQQELITESESVIVLAGFAAEQHYNPKGFIFDKDFLKSGCKKYASDRKSLDKLLQKLCESEIVNNPDDDCILDRAAAPLFDEAKRLVATPSHWRAIESLAEKLCVSLHVTGKIAMETIDVIFLTDNETVGKEESAGRQAAELTQHAP
;
A
#
# COMPACT_ATOMS: atom_id res chain seq x y z
N MET A 1 -0.81 13.35 -0.92
CA MET A 1 -0.29 13.07 -2.28
C MET A 1 1.09 12.42 -2.26
N ALA A 2 2.17 13.07 -1.78
CA ALA A 2 3.46 12.36 -1.65
C ALA A 2 3.34 11.05 -0.84
N LEU A 3 2.66 11.11 0.32
CA LEU A 3 2.32 9.93 1.12
C LEU A 3 1.40 8.93 0.42
N HIS A 4 0.49 9.40 -0.44
CA HIS A 4 -0.45 8.57 -1.20
C HIS A 4 0.30 7.69 -2.20
N GLU A 5 1.15 8.31 -3.03
CA GLU A 5 1.97 7.60 -3.99
C GLU A 5 3.01 6.69 -3.31
N ALA A 6 3.61 7.17 -2.22
CA ALA A 6 4.50 6.34 -1.41
C ALA A 6 3.78 5.11 -0.83
N GLY A 7 2.52 5.25 -0.39
CA GLY A 7 1.65 4.16 0.04
C GLY A 7 1.48 3.09 -1.03
N HIS A 8 1.14 3.48 -2.26
CA HIS A 8 1.06 2.53 -3.38
C HIS A 8 2.39 1.81 -3.61
N ALA A 9 3.50 2.55 -3.66
CA ALA A 9 4.81 1.99 -3.98
C ALA A 9 5.29 0.99 -2.93
N VAL A 10 5.18 1.32 -1.65
CA VAL A 10 5.63 0.46 -0.55
C VAL A 10 4.80 -0.83 -0.49
N ILE A 11 3.48 -0.72 -0.61
CA ILE A 11 2.61 -1.91 -0.59
C ILE A 11 2.76 -2.74 -1.87
N ALA A 12 2.94 -2.12 -3.02
CA ALA A 12 3.29 -2.84 -4.25
C ALA A 12 4.58 -3.64 -4.09
N ARG A 13 5.60 -3.04 -3.46
CA ARG A 13 6.87 -3.71 -3.19
C ARG A 13 6.71 -4.85 -2.18
N HIS A 14 5.87 -4.68 -1.16
CA HIS A 14 5.51 -5.75 -0.22
C HIS A 14 4.96 -7.00 -0.93
N PHE A 15 4.12 -6.81 -1.96
CA PHE A 15 3.62 -7.90 -2.81
C PHE A 15 4.60 -8.32 -3.92
N GLY A 16 5.88 -7.96 -3.82
CA GLY A 16 6.93 -8.40 -4.74
C GLY A 16 6.99 -7.66 -6.08
N LYS A 17 6.20 -6.60 -6.29
CA LYS A 17 6.34 -5.78 -7.51
C LYS A 17 7.64 -4.98 -7.50
N ASN A 18 8.21 -4.77 -8.69
CA ASN A 18 9.28 -3.82 -8.94
C ASN A 18 8.69 -2.44 -9.18
N ILE A 19 9.09 -1.46 -8.38
CA ILE A 19 8.69 -0.07 -8.60
C ILE A 19 9.47 0.47 -9.78
N CYS A 20 8.75 0.94 -10.80
CA CYS A 20 9.33 1.49 -12.01
C CYS A 20 9.49 3.00 -11.91
N ASP A 21 8.50 3.68 -11.34
CA ASP A 21 8.46 5.13 -11.26
C ASP A 21 7.44 5.60 -10.22
N VAL A 22 7.74 6.69 -9.51
CA VAL A 22 6.81 7.37 -8.62
C VAL A 22 6.94 8.88 -8.87
N CYS A 23 5.87 9.53 -9.29
CA CYS A 23 5.92 10.95 -9.63
C CYS A 23 4.71 11.74 -9.12
N LEU A 24 4.94 13.03 -8.91
CA LEU A 24 3.99 14.07 -8.57
C LEU A 24 4.01 15.12 -9.68
N TYR A 25 2.85 15.59 -10.09
CA TYR A 25 2.73 16.62 -11.13
C TYR A 25 1.51 17.49 -10.87
N GLU A 26 1.57 18.74 -11.33
CA GLU A 26 0.49 19.71 -11.14
C GLU A 26 -0.30 19.87 -12.45
N VAL A 27 -1.63 19.82 -12.37
CA VAL A 27 -2.54 20.11 -13.46
C VAL A 27 -3.60 21.07 -12.93
N GLU A 28 -3.75 22.24 -13.55
CA GLU A 28 -4.77 23.23 -13.19
C GLU A 28 -4.78 23.62 -11.68
N GLY A 29 -3.61 23.73 -11.04
CA GLY A 29 -3.52 24.08 -9.61
C GLY A 29 -3.76 22.93 -8.64
N LEU A 30 -3.91 21.70 -9.15
CA LEU A 30 -4.10 20.49 -8.35
C LEU A 30 -2.90 19.56 -8.50
N TYR A 31 -2.39 19.07 -7.37
CA TYR A 31 -1.37 18.03 -7.36
C TYR A 31 -1.99 16.65 -7.60
N HIS A 32 -1.42 15.97 -8.59
CA HIS A 32 -1.66 14.58 -8.95
C HIS A 32 -0.43 13.75 -8.64
N GLY A 33 -0.62 12.44 -8.61
CA GLY A 33 0.47 11.49 -8.50
C GLY A 33 0.28 10.32 -9.45
N LYS A 34 1.37 9.59 -9.67
CA LYS A 34 1.34 8.32 -10.39
C LYS A 34 2.45 7.41 -9.89
N THR A 35 2.06 6.23 -9.44
CA THR A 35 2.95 5.12 -9.12
C THR A 35 2.85 4.05 -10.19
N THR A 36 3.98 3.68 -10.78
CA THR A 36 4.07 2.60 -11.77
C THR A 36 4.89 1.47 -11.19
N ALA A 37 4.31 0.27 -11.17
CA ALA A 37 4.97 -0.94 -10.70
C ALA A 37 4.74 -2.10 -11.67
N SER A 38 5.73 -2.98 -11.81
CA SER A 38 5.68 -4.16 -12.67
C SER A 38 5.94 -5.43 -11.86
N LEU A 39 5.46 -6.56 -12.37
CA LEU A 39 5.81 -7.84 -11.79
C LEU A 39 7.21 -8.28 -12.28
N PRO A 40 7.97 -9.04 -11.46
CA PRO A 40 9.05 -9.87 -11.99
C PRO A 40 8.49 -10.76 -13.09
N GLN A 41 9.27 -11.00 -14.15
CA GLN A 41 8.83 -11.83 -15.27
C GLN A 41 8.27 -13.17 -14.76
N GLN A 42 7.08 -13.57 -15.23
CA GLN A 42 6.38 -14.85 -14.93
C GLN A 42 5.50 -14.92 -13.67
N GLN A 43 5.18 -13.83 -12.99
CA GLN A 43 4.18 -13.83 -11.92
C GLN A 43 2.87 -13.16 -12.38
N GLU A 44 1.73 -13.79 -12.12
CA GLU A 44 0.43 -13.13 -12.10
C GLU A 44 0.10 -12.80 -10.64
N LEU A 45 -0.40 -11.60 -10.39
CA LEU A 45 -0.93 -11.24 -9.08
C LEU A 45 -2.39 -11.60 -8.98
N ILE A 46 -2.79 -11.98 -7.78
CA ILE A 46 -4.17 -12.19 -7.40
C ILE A 46 -4.85 -10.82 -7.29
N THR A 47 -6.06 -10.70 -7.86
CA THR A 47 -6.86 -9.45 -7.91
C THR A 47 -7.02 -8.77 -6.54
N GLU A 48 -7.03 -9.55 -5.46
CA GLU A 48 -7.08 -9.04 -4.07
C GLU A 48 -5.86 -8.17 -3.73
N SER A 49 -4.64 -8.65 -3.99
CA SER A 49 -3.41 -7.89 -3.71
C SER A 49 -3.35 -6.61 -4.52
N GLU A 50 -3.80 -6.63 -5.78
CA GLU A 50 -3.87 -5.41 -6.60
C GLU A 50 -4.87 -4.40 -6.02
N SER A 51 -5.98 -4.88 -5.49
CA SER A 51 -6.98 -4.03 -4.83
C SER A 51 -6.41 -3.40 -3.55
N VAL A 52 -5.68 -4.19 -2.74
CA VAL A 52 -4.98 -3.69 -1.55
C VAL A 52 -3.94 -2.62 -1.91
N ILE A 53 -3.18 -2.82 -3.01
CA ILE A 53 -2.20 -1.82 -3.49
C ILE A 53 -2.90 -0.50 -3.87
N VAL A 54 -4.02 -0.56 -4.60
CA VAL A 54 -4.78 0.64 -4.96
C VAL A 54 -5.38 1.31 -3.72
N LEU A 55 -5.72 0.55 -2.68
CA LEU A 55 -6.24 1.07 -1.43
C LEU A 55 -5.15 1.66 -0.51
N ALA A 56 -3.89 1.29 -0.71
CA ALA A 56 -2.77 1.69 0.13
C ALA A 56 -2.50 3.19 0.14
N GLY A 57 -2.74 3.91 -0.96
CA GLY A 57 -2.57 5.36 -1.01
C GLY A 57 -3.53 6.08 -0.05
N PHE A 58 -4.80 5.69 -0.06
CA PHE A 58 -5.81 6.18 0.88
C PHE A 58 -5.48 5.81 2.32
N ALA A 59 -5.03 4.56 2.55
CA ALA A 59 -4.66 4.10 3.88
C ALA A 59 -3.47 4.91 4.44
N ALA A 60 -2.48 5.27 3.61
CA ALA A 60 -1.36 6.12 3.99
C ALA A 60 -1.80 7.55 4.34
N GLU A 61 -2.70 8.15 3.55
CA GLU A 61 -3.25 9.47 3.88
C GLU A 61 -4.07 9.44 5.18
N GLN A 62 -4.89 8.39 5.39
CA GLN A 62 -5.66 8.22 6.62
C GLN A 62 -4.78 7.97 7.84
N HIS A 63 -3.69 7.22 7.70
CA HIS A 63 -2.75 6.95 8.78
C HIS A 63 -2.07 8.25 9.25
N TYR A 64 -1.63 9.10 8.31
CA TYR A 64 -1.02 10.39 8.62
C TYR A 64 -2.00 11.40 9.22
N ASN A 65 -3.22 11.48 8.66
CA ASN A 65 -4.23 12.43 9.11
C ASN A 65 -5.63 11.78 9.22
N PRO A 66 -5.91 11.07 10.33
CA PRO A 66 -7.16 10.33 10.52
C PRO A 66 -8.43 11.20 10.51
N LYS A 67 -8.29 12.53 10.71
CA LYS A 67 -9.40 13.48 10.71
C LYS A 67 -9.55 14.23 9.39
N GLY A 68 -8.50 14.27 8.57
CA GLY A 68 -8.48 15.01 7.30
C GLY A 68 -8.86 14.17 6.08
N PHE A 69 -8.92 12.84 6.24
CA PHE A 69 -9.35 11.92 5.20
C PHE A 69 -10.23 10.83 5.83
N ILE A 70 -11.46 10.70 5.32
CA ILE A 70 -12.42 9.67 5.73
C ILE A 70 -12.71 8.83 4.50
N PHE A 71 -12.25 7.58 4.50
CA PHE A 71 -12.67 6.58 3.52
C PHE A 71 -14.01 6.00 3.99
N ASP A 72 -15.10 6.44 3.38
CA ASP A 72 -16.44 5.92 3.62
C ASP A 72 -17.12 5.47 2.32
N LYS A 73 -18.34 4.94 2.45
CA LYS A 73 -19.16 4.52 1.30
C LYS A 73 -19.39 5.64 0.27
N ASP A 74 -19.33 6.90 0.70
CA ASP A 74 -19.55 8.05 -0.16
C ASP A 74 -18.23 8.53 -0.78
N PHE A 75 -17.07 8.14 -0.27
CA PHE A 75 -15.76 8.39 -0.90
C PHE A 75 -15.69 7.77 -2.29
N LEU A 76 -16.14 6.52 -2.42
CA LEU A 76 -16.22 5.84 -3.70
C LEU A 76 -17.26 6.51 -4.61
N LYS A 77 -18.34 7.08 -4.07
CA LYS A 77 -19.43 7.70 -4.87
C LYS A 77 -19.15 9.16 -5.25
N SER A 78 -18.50 9.92 -4.38
CA SER A 78 -18.35 11.39 -4.43
C SER A 78 -17.39 11.91 -5.49
N GLY A 79 -16.70 11.03 -6.22
CA GLY A 79 -16.00 11.41 -7.45
C GLY A 79 -14.95 12.50 -7.22
N CYS A 80 -14.15 12.39 -6.14
CA CYS A 80 -13.02 13.28 -5.94
C CYS A 80 -12.10 13.20 -7.18
N LYS A 81 -12.11 14.26 -8.02
CA LYS A 81 -11.38 14.32 -9.30
C LYS A 81 -9.90 13.97 -9.14
N LYS A 82 -9.34 14.29 -7.97
CA LYS A 82 -7.97 14.01 -7.56
C LYS A 82 -7.62 12.51 -7.59
N TYR A 83 -8.57 11.62 -7.33
CA TYR A 83 -8.35 10.16 -7.20
C TYR A 83 -9.16 9.31 -8.20
N ALA A 84 -9.64 9.92 -9.28
CA ALA A 84 -10.50 9.25 -10.24
C ALA A 84 -9.85 8.01 -10.89
N SER A 85 -8.52 8.02 -11.06
CA SER A 85 -7.76 6.88 -11.60
C SER A 85 -7.78 5.67 -10.66
N ASP A 86 -7.53 5.90 -9.37
CA ASP A 86 -7.48 4.84 -8.36
C ASP A 86 -8.85 4.22 -8.18
N ARG A 87 -9.90 5.06 -8.09
CA ARG A 87 -11.29 4.59 -8.07
C ARG A 87 -11.60 3.71 -9.27
N LYS A 88 -11.32 4.17 -10.49
CA LYS A 88 -11.62 3.40 -11.72
C LYS A 88 -10.87 2.07 -11.75
N SER A 89 -9.66 2.03 -11.19
CA SER A 89 -8.85 0.81 -11.11
C SER A 89 -9.42 -0.14 -10.07
N LEU A 90 -9.77 0.36 -8.89
CA LEU A 90 -10.42 -0.39 -7.82
C LEU A 90 -11.77 -0.96 -8.26
N ASP A 91 -12.64 -0.15 -8.88
CA ASP A 91 -13.96 -0.59 -9.36
C ASP A 91 -13.83 -1.80 -10.30
N LYS A 92 -12.85 -1.78 -11.22
CA LYS A 92 -12.59 -2.89 -12.13
C LYS A 92 -12.09 -4.15 -11.42
N LEU A 93 -11.25 -3.99 -10.39
CA LEU A 93 -10.72 -5.11 -9.62
C LEU A 93 -11.82 -5.74 -8.75
N LEU A 94 -12.62 -4.92 -8.08
CA LEU A 94 -13.75 -5.37 -7.28
C LEU A 94 -14.83 -6.05 -8.13
N GLN A 95 -15.14 -5.52 -9.32
CA GLN A 95 -16.05 -6.18 -10.27
C GLN A 95 -15.57 -7.59 -10.66
N LYS A 96 -14.26 -7.77 -10.85
CA LYS A 96 -13.68 -9.10 -11.13
C LYS A 96 -13.75 -10.03 -9.91
N LEU A 97 -13.49 -9.51 -8.71
CA LEU A 97 -13.56 -10.29 -7.47
C LEU A 97 -14.98 -10.76 -7.17
N CYS A 98 -15.96 -9.90 -7.41
CA CYS A 98 -17.36 -10.13 -7.07
C CYS A 98 -18.22 -10.58 -8.26
N GLU A 99 -17.63 -10.96 -9.40
CA GLU A 99 -18.36 -11.23 -10.65
C GLU A 99 -19.53 -12.20 -10.43
N SER A 100 -19.29 -13.29 -9.72
CA SER A 100 -20.34 -14.28 -9.40
C SER A 100 -21.44 -13.74 -8.50
N GLU A 101 -21.11 -12.91 -7.51
CA GLU A 101 -22.08 -12.33 -6.57
C GLU A 101 -22.96 -11.28 -7.28
N ILE A 102 -22.36 -10.47 -8.15
CA ILE A 102 -23.04 -9.47 -8.98
C ILE A 102 -24.02 -10.15 -9.95
N VAL A 103 -23.60 -11.22 -10.62
CA VAL A 103 -24.47 -11.97 -11.53
C VAL A 103 -25.67 -12.58 -10.81
N ASN A 104 -25.47 -13.05 -9.58
CA ASN A 104 -26.53 -13.67 -8.78
C ASN A 104 -27.43 -12.66 -8.07
N ASN A 105 -26.97 -11.42 -7.86
CA ASN A 105 -27.70 -10.38 -7.11
C ASN A 105 -27.56 -9.02 -7.83
N PRO A 106 -28.09 -8.86 -9.05
CA PRO A 106 -27.87 -7.67 -9.88
C PRO A 106 -28.46 -6.38 -9.30
N ASP A 107 -29.39 -6.47 -8.35
CA ASP A 107 -30.04 -5.33 -7.68
C ASP A 107 -29.32 -4.92 -6.38
N ASP A 108 -28.25 -5.61 -5.97
CA ASP A 108 -27.49 -5.28 -4.75
C ASP A 108 -26.35 -4.31 -5.06
N ASP A 109 -26.66 -3.02 -4.95
CA ASP A 109 -25.71 -1.92 -5.13
C ASP A 109 -24.59 -1.87 -4.07
N CYS A 110 -24.64 -2.70 -3.02
CA CYS A 110 -23.67 -2.70 -1.93
C CYS A 110 -22.56 -3.75 -2.08
N ILE A 111 -22.59 -4.61 -3.10
CA ILE A 111 -21.62 -5.71 -3.27
C ILE A 111 -20.18 -5.19 -3.28
N LEU A 112 -19.90 -4.16 -4.08
CA LEU A 112 -18.55 -3.59 -4.21
C LEU A 112 -18.10 -2.94 -2.89
N ASP A 113 -19.01 -2.26 -2.19
CA ASP A 113 -18.72 -1.63 -0.89
C ASP A 113 -18.34 -2.69 0.16
N ARG A 114 -19.07 -3.82 0.20
CA ARG A 114 -18.75 -4.95 1.10
C ARG A 114 -17.41 -5.59 0.78
N ALA A 115 -17.06 -5.72 -0.49
CA ALA A 115 -15.78 -6.29 -0.92
C ALA A 115 -14.60 -5.34 -0.65
N ALA A 116 -14.80 -4.03 -0.79
CA ALA A 116 -13.76 -3.03 -0.55
C ALA A 116 -13.33 -2.94 0.92
N ALA A 117 -14.27 -3.11 1.86
CA ALA A 117 -14.02 -2.93 3.30
C ALA A 117 -12.89 -3.81 3.87
N PRO A 118 -12.88 -5.14 3.72
CA PRO A 118 -11.80 -5.99 4.25
C PRO A 118 -10.46 -5.73 3.54
N LEU A 119 -10.48 -5.38 2.25
CA LEU A 119 -9.27 -5.03 1.49
C LEU A 119 -8.67 -3.71 2.00
N PHE A 120 -9.51 -2.76 2.41
CA PHE A 120 -9.05 -1.50 2.99
C PHE A 120 -8.54 -1.69 4.42
N ASP A 121 -9.16 -2.57 5.21
CA ASP A 121 -8.65 -2.97 6.51
C ASP A 121 -7.25 -3.60 6.40
N GLU A 122 -7.04 -4.47 5.41
CA GLU A 122 -5.73 -5.03 5.12
C GLU A 122 -4.71 -3.97 4.69
N ALA A 123 -5.10 -3.03 3.81
CA ALA A 123 -4.26 -1.92 3.41
C ALA A 123 -3.83 -1.06 4.62
N LYS A 124 -4.77 -0.73 5.52
CA LYS A 124 -4.48 -0.01 6.77
C LYS A 124 -3.52 -0.78 7.67
N ARG A 125 -3.71 -2.09 7.83
CA ARG A 125 -2.85 -2.95 8.65
C ARG A 125 -1.42 -2.97 8.11
N LEU A 126 -1.26 -3.12 6.79
CA LEU A 126 0.05 -3.11 6.14
C LEU A 126 0.72 -1.73 6.25
N VAL A 127 0.00 -0.63 5.97
CA VAL A 127 0.52 0.73 6.10
C VAL A 127 0.97 1.04 7.53
N ALA A 128 0.21 0.59 8.53
CA ALA A 128 0.54 0.80 9.95
C ALA A 128 1.69 -0.08 10.46
N THR A 129 2.18 -1.02 9.64
CA THR A 129 3.36 -1.82 10.02
C THR A 129 4.59 -0.90 10.07
N PRO A 130 5.39 -0.90 11.16
CA PRO A 130 6.46 0.09 11.35
C PRO A 130 7.50 0.18 10.22
N SER A 131 7.85 -0.94 9.57
CA SER A 131 8.73 -0.96 8.39
C SER A 131 8.11 -0.21 7.22
N HIS A 132 6.85 -0.56 6.92
CA HIS A 132 6.10 0.01 5.81
C HIS A 132 5.90 1.50 6.03
N TRP A 133 5.50 1.93 7.23
CA TRP A 133 5.32 3.35 7.52
C TRP A 133 6.62 4.15 7.36
N ARG A 134 7.75 3.67 7.90
CA ARG A 134 9.05 4.33 7.71
C ARG A 134 9.45 4.40 6.23
N ALA A 135 9.18 3.35 5.45
CA ALA A 135 9.43 3.37 4.02
C ALA A 135 8.53 4.36 3.28
N ILE A 136 7.27 4.50 3.69
CA ILE A 136 6.31 5.48 3.15
C ILE A 136 6.81 6.90 3.44
N GLU A 137 7.19 7.21 4.69
CA GLU A 137 7.70 8.53 5.07
C GLU A 137 8.97 8.88 4.29
N SER A 138 9.95 7.98 4.26
CA SER A 138 11.23 8.20 3.56
C SER A 138 11.04 8.41 2.06
N LEU A 139 10.15 7.64 1.42
CA LEU A 139 9.86 7.81 -0.01
C LEU A 139 9.06 9.10 -0.28
N ALA A 140 8.11 9.45 0.59
CA ALA A 140 7.32 10.68 0.49
C ALA A 140 8.18 11.93 0.65
N GLU A 141 9.16 11.93 1.57
CA GLU A 141 10.13 13.02 1.72
C GLU A 141 10.93 13.25 0.43
N LYS A 142 11.41 12.16 -0.21
CA LYS A 142 12.11 12.25 -1.49
C LYS A 142 11.21 12.83 -2.58
N LEU A 143 9.95 12.38 -2.66
CA LEU A 143 8.97 12.92 -3.60
C LEU A 143 8.68 14.40 -3.37
N CYS A 144 8.63 14.87 -2.12
CA CYS A 144 8.45 16.30 -1.83
C CYS A 144 9.61 17.17 -2.32
N VAL A 145 10.83 16.61 -2.38
CA VAL A 145 12.02 17.34 -2.84
C VAL A 145 12.15 17.33 -4.36
N SER A 146 11.97 16.18 -5.00
CA SER A 146 12.26 16.02 -6.44
C SER A 146 11.03 15.98 -7.35
N LEU A 147 9.82 15.86 -6.79
CA LEU A 147 8.57 15.55 -7.49
C LEU A 147 8.58 14.25 -8.31
N HIS A 148 9.73 13.59 -8.45
CA HIS A 148 9.93 12.40 -9.23
C HIS A 148 11.01 11.53 -8.61
N VAL A 149 10.67 10.26 -8.36
CA VAL A 149 11.58 9.25 -7.86
C VAL A 149 11.58 8.09 -8.85
N THR A 150 12.73 7.82 -9.44
CA THR A 150 12.91 6.69 -10.36
C THR A 150 12.74 5.37 -9.62
N GLY A 151 12.37 4.32 -10.34
CA GLY A 151 12.22 2.97 -9.79
C GLY A 151 13.43 2.51 -9.01
N LYS A 152 14.66 2.76 -9.51
CA LYS A 152 15.89 2.42 -8.79
C LYS A 152 15.94 3.07 -7.40
N ILE A 153 15.71 4.38 -7.32
CA ILE A 153 15.76 5.11 -6.04
C ILE A 153 14.64 4.65 -5.12
N ALA A 154 13.43 4.43 -5.65
CA ALA A 154 12.31 3.92 -4.87
C ALA A 154 12.63 2.56 -4.26
N MET A 155 13.15 1.63 -5.06
CA MET A 155 13.52 0.28 -4.63
C MET A 155 14.65 0.32 -3.59
N GLU A 156 15.72 1.07 -3.82
CA GLU A 156 16.82 1.24 -2.85
C GLU A 156 16.32 1.81 -1.51
N THR A 157 15.35 2.72 -1.56
CA THR A 157 14.76 3.32 -0.36
C THR A 157 13.93 2.31 0.44
N ILE A 158 13.08 1.54 -0.25
CA ILE A 158 12.18 0.58 0.40
C ILE A 158 12.94 -0.65 0.90
N ASP A 159 13.81 -1.22 0.06
CA ASP A 159 14.45 -2.50 0.33
C ASP A 159 15.41 -2.43 1.52
N VAL A 160 16.16 -1.32 1.67
CA VAL A 160 17.05 -1.13 2.82
C VAL A 160 16.28 -1.20 4.15
N ILE A 161 15.09 -0.59 4.21
CA ILE A 161 14.27 -0.57 5.42
C ILE A 161 13.72 -1.97 5.71
N PHE A 162 13.25 -2.69 4.69
CA PHE A 162 12.74 -4.04 4.85
C PHE A 162 13.83 -5.04 5.27
N LEU A 163 15.06 -4.87 4.78
CA LEU A 163 16.20 -5.71 5.17
C LEU A 163 16.61 -5.49 6.63
N THR A 164 16.64 -4.23 7.11
CA THR A 164 17.02 -3.93 8.49
C THR A 164 16.10 -4.55 9.54
N ASP A 165 14.81 -4.71 9.23
CA ASP A 165 13.86 -5.34 10.14
C ASP A 165 14.07 -6.86 10.22
N ASN A 166 14.36 -7.51 9.09
CA ASN A 166 14.67 -8.95 9.08
C ASN A 166 15.97 -9.27 9.84
N GLU A 167 16.99 -8.41 9.75
CA GLU A 167 18.24 -8.59 10.50
C GLU A 167 18.06 -8.36 12.01
N THR A 168 17.19 -7.43 12.41
CA THR A 168 16.93 -7.13 13.81
C THR A 168 16.16 -8.28 14.47
N VAL A 169 15.14 -8.82 13.81
CA VAL A 169 14.39 -10.02 14.27
C VAL A 169 15.32 -11.23 14.38
N GLY A 170 16.20 -11.47 13.39
CA GLY A 170 17.15 -12.59 13.44
C GLY A 170 18.16 -12.50 14.60
N LYS A 171 18.55 -11.28 15.01
CA LYS A 171 19.44 -11.07 16.16
C LYS A 171 18.71 -11.25 17.50
N GLU A 172 17.47 -10.81 17.60
CA GLU A 172 16.64 -10.98 18.82
C GLU A 172 16.27 -12.45 19.06
N GLU A 173 15.96 -13.21 18.01
CA GLU A 173 15.72 -14.66 18.13
C GLU A 173 16.99 -15.42 18.55
N SER A 174 18.16 -15.01 18.05
CA SER A 174 19.44 -15.60 18.43
C SER A 174 19.81 -15.30 19.89
N ALA A 175 19.62 -14.05 20.32
CA ALA A 175 19.87 -13.64 21.71
C ALA A 175 18.89 -14.30 22.70
N GLY A 176 17.61 -14.42 22.31
CA GLY A 176 16.59 -15.10 23.11
C GLY A 176 16.87 -16.60 23.31
N ARG A 177 17.40 -17.29 22.27
CA ARG A 177 17.82 -18.70 22.38
C ARG A 177 19.05 -18.87 23.27
N GLN A 178 20.06 -18.00 23.15
CA GLN A 178 21.25 -18.05 24.01
C GLN A 178 20.91 -17.76 25.48
N ALA A 179 20.00 -16.81 25.74
CA ALA A 179 19.54 -16.52 27.09
C ALA A 179 18.76 -17.70 27.70
N ALA A 180 17.90 -18.35 26.93
CA ALA A 180 17.12 -19.52 27.39
C ALA A 180 18.03 -20.73 27.71
N GLU A 181 19.04 -21.01 26.88
CA GLU A 181 20.03 -22.07 27.09
C GLU A 181 20.89 -21.82 28.34
N LEU A 182 21.25 -20.56 28.63
CA LEU A 182 22.00 -20.20 29.85
C LEU A 182 21.16 -20.38 31.14
N THR A 183 19.85 -20.15 31.09
CA THR A 183 18.95 -20.40 32.25
C THR A 183 18.69 -21.88 32.55
N GLN A 184 18.81 -22.78 31.57
CA GLN A 184 18.59 -24.23 31.80
C GLN A 184 19.79 -24.93 32.46
N HIS A 185 20.93 -24.26 32.57
CA HIS A 185 22.15 -24.76 33.20
C HIS A 185 22.60 -23.91 34.41
N ALA A 186 21.74 -23.02 34.90
CA ALA A 186 21.99 -22.33 36.16
C ALA A 186 21.79 -23.30 37.34
N PRO A 187 22.74 -23.38 38.29
CA PRO A 187 22.73 -24.32 39.42
C PRO A 187 21.62 -24.07 40.44
#